data_AF-A0A2H6HS35-F1
#
_entry.id   AF-A0A2H6HS35-F1
#
_cell.length_a   1.000
_cell.length_b   1.000
_cell.length_c   1.000
_cell.angle_alpha   90.00
_cell.angle_beta   90.00
_cell.angle_gamma   90.00
#
_symmetry.space_group_name_H-M   'P 1'
#
loop_
_entity.id
_entity.type
_entity.pdbx_description
1 polymer ?
#
loop_
_entity_poly.entity_id
_entity_poly.type
_entity_poly.pdbx_seq_one_letter_code
_entity_poly.pdbx_strand_id
1 'polypeptide(L)'
;MRVDPYSRFVQALKSRGLLGSERDGKGTARCPAHDDRHASLSFCRGDDGKLLVKCHAGCEFGDIMHALGLEQTDAFIENLNGNAHHNSTVNIKNKTKRKKVAEYIYRDEHGIEQARKVRFSDKSFSWIRNGKWGLNDWKPPLYNLHLLYQDKDSPVLMVEGEKDADTLTRLGFLAVSPPNGASINQVLIK
;
A
#
# COMPACT_ATOMS: atom_id res chain seq x y z
N MET A 1 -1.73 34.15 -3.61
CA MET A 1 -2.14 33.39 -4.81
C MET A 1 -1.65 31.96 -4.60
N ARG A 2 -2.54 30.97 -4.48
CA ARG A 2 -2.14 29.56 -4.27
C ARG A 2 -1.53 29.08 -5.59
N VAL A 3 -0.22 28.83 -5.61
CA VAL A 3 0.46 28.33 -6.81
C VAL A 3 0.13 26.86 -6.97
N ASP A 4 -0.31 26.47 -8.17
CA ASP A 4 -0.64 25.09 -8.52
C ASP A 4 0.60 24.18 -8.36
N PRO A 5 0.52 23.08 -7.57
CA PRO A 5 1.66 22.21 -7.28
C PRO A 5 2.33 21.64 -8.54
N TYR A 6 1.53 21.30 -9.55
CA TYR A 6 2.04 20.79 -10.82
C TYR A 6 2.89 21.86 -11.53
N SER A 7 2.36 23.07 -11.66
CA SER A 7 3.05 24.19 -12.31
C SER A 7 4.38 24.53 -11.62
N ARG A 8 4.41 24.52 -10.28
CA ARG A 8 5.64 24.75 -9.49
C ARG A 8 6.67 23.64 -9.69
N PHE A 9 6.24 22.39 -9.72
CA PHE A 9 7.11 21.24 -9.98
C PHE A 9 7.73 21.29 -11.38
N VAL A 10 6.92 21.60 -12.39
CA VAL A 10 7.41 21.80 -13.76
C VAL A 10 8.43 22.94 -13.83
N GLN A 11 8.15 24.07 -13.17
CA GLN A 11 9.09 25.19 -13.11
C GLN A 11 10.42 24.80 -12.45
N ALA A 12 10.37 24.04 -11.36
CA ALA A 12 11.57 23.53 -10.67
C ALA A 12 12.41 22.61 -11.58
N LEU A 13 11.78 21.75 -12.38
CA LEU A 13 12.45 20.91 -13.37
C LEU A 13 13.05 21.72 -14.53
N LYS A 14 12.31 22.71 -15.05
CA LYS A 14 12.79 23.61 -16.12
C LYS A 14 14.01 24.40 -15.68
N SER A 15 13.98 24.98 -14.47
CA SER A 15 15.09 25.79 -13.93
C SER A 15 16.40 25.03 -13.78
N ARG A 16 16.34 23.68 -13.67
CA ARG A 16 17.51 22.79 -13.54
C ARG A 16 17.88 22.08 -14.85
N GLY A 17 17.19 22.40 -15.96
CA GLY A 17 17.41 21.76 -17.26
C GLY A 17 17.12 20.26 -17.27
N LEU A 18 16.27 19.78 -16.35
CA LEU A 18 15.93 18.37 -16.19
C LEU A 18 14.67 17.96 -16.97
N LEU A 19 13.85 18.93 -17.36
CA LEU A 19 12.63 18.66 -18.11
C LEU A 19 12.97 18.04 -19.48
N GLY A 20 12.30 16.92 -19.80
CA GLY A 20 12.38 16.28 -21.11
C GLY A 20 11.25 16.76 -22.02
N SER A 21 10.02 16.33 -21.75
CA SER A 21 8.83 16.76 -22.49
C SER A 21 7.66 17.04 -21.56
N GLU A 22 6.78 17.93 -21.98
CA GLU A 22 5.56 18.31 -21.25
C GLU A 22 4.45 18.61 -22.26
N ARG A 23 3.30 17.96 -22.12
CA ARG A 23 2.12 18.21 -22.95
C ARG A 23 0.86 17.79 -22.18
N ASP A 24 -0.20 18.58 -22.28
CA ASP A 24 -1.53 18.24 -21.74
C ASP A 24 -1.52 17.80 -20.26
N GLY A 25 -0.74 18.50 -19.42
CA GLY A 25 -0.69 18.21 -17.98
C GLY A 25 0.08 16.94 -17.60
N LYS A 26 0.89 16.38 -18.51
CA LYS A 26 1.79 15.25 -18.24
C LYS A 26 3.14 15.44 -18.93
N GLY A 27 4.17 14.75 -18.44
CA GLY A 27 5.49 14.89 -19.00
C GLY A 27 6.50 13.89 -18.47
N THR A 28 7.71 14.00 -19.01
CA THR A 28 8.88 13.23 -18.57
C THR A 28 10.06 14.15 -18.30
N ALA A 29 10.92 13.75 -17.37
CA ALA A 29 12.10 14.49 -16.97
C ALA A 29 13.20 13.54 -16.49
N ARG A 30 14.44 14.04 -16.42
CA ARG A 30 15.50 13.35 -15.70
C ARG A 30 15.24 13.46 -14.20
N CYS A 31 15.32 12.34 -13.51
CA CYS A 31 15.12 12.29 -12.08
C CYS A 31 16.27 13.03 -11.37
N PRO A 32 15.97 14.02 -10.50
CA PRO A 32 16.99 14.74 -9.74
C PRO A 32 17.54 13.95 -8.55
N ALA A 33 16.88 12.86 -8.15
CA ALA A 33 17.23 12.07 -6.97
C ALA A 33 18.28 10.97 -7.24
N HIS A 34 18.70 10.78 -8.50
CA HIS A 34 19.79 9.89 -8.88
C HIS A 34 20.54 10.45 -10.10
N ASP A 35 21.71 9.89 -10.45
CA ASP A 35 22.41 10.23 -11.70
C ASP A 35 21.64 9.67 -12.90
N ASP A 36 20.61 10.40 -13.33
CA ASP A 36 19.74 9.99 -14.42
C ASP A 36 20.27 10.49 -15.77
N ARG A 37 20.37 9.57 -16.73
CA ARG A 37 20.78 9.86 -18.12
C ARG A 37 19.64 9.69 -19.13
N HIS A 38 18.52 9.10 -18.72
CA HIS A 38 17.43 8.70 -19.62
C HIS A 38 16.05 9.02 -19.02
N ALA A 39 15.72 10.31 -18.90
CA ALA A 39 14.41 10.86 -18.53
C ALA A 39 13.45 9.88 -17.80
N SER A 40 13.90 9.33 -16.67
CA SER A 40 13.26 8.19 -16.00
C SER A 40 12.11 8.60 -15.08
N LEU A 41 11.85 9.90 -14.98
CA LEU A 41 10.78 10.50 -14.19
C LEU A 41 9.57 10.75 -15.07
N SER A 42 8.43 10.17 -14.73
CA SER A 42 7.12 10.53 -15.29
C SER A 42 6.34 11.36 -14.28
N PHE A 43 5.66 12.39 -14.74
CA PHE A 43 4.80 13.22 -13.90
C PHE A 43 3.52 13.61 -14.62
N CYS A 44 2.43 13.77 -13.89
CA CYS A 44 1.16 14.26 -14.43
C CYS A 44 0.32 14.97 -13.37
N ARG A 45 -0.68 15.70 -13.86
CA ARG A 45 -1.79 16.20 -13.07
C ARG A 45 -2.85 15.11 -12.97
N GLY A 46 -3.17 14.68 -11.76
CA GLY A 46 -4.28 13.77 -11.50
C GLY A 46 -5.63 14.46 -11.67
N ASP A 47 -6.69 13.67 -11.78
CA ASP A 47 -8.06 14.16 -11.96
C ASP A 47 -8.56 14.98 -10.75
N ASP A 48 -7.98 14.74 -9.58
CA ASP A 48 -8.20 15.50 -8.33
C ASP A 48 -7.32 16.76 -8.22
N GLY A 49 -6.63 17.14 -9.31
CA GLY A 49 -5.74 18.28 -9.38
C GLY A 49 -4.39 18.07 -8.69
N LYS A 50 -4.12 16.87 -8.13
CA LYS A 50 -2.86 16.58 -7.45
C LYS A 50 -1.73 16.32 -8.44
N LEU A 51 -0.52 16.57 -7.97
CA LEU A 51 0.69 16.20 -8.70
C LEU A 51 1.03 14.73 -8.44
N LEU A 52 1.07 13.94 -9.51
CA LEU A 52 1.54 12.55 -9.50
C LEU A 52 2.94 12.49 -10.09
N VAL A 53 3.87 11.83 -9.40
CA VAL A 53 5.25 11.69 -9.83
C VAL A 53 5.70 10.24 -9.61
N LYS A 54 6.34 9.65 -10.62
CA LYS A 54 6.88 8.31 -10.57
C LYS A 54 8.26 8.27 -11.22
N CYS A 55 9.26 7.83 -10.47
CA CYS A 55 10.55 7.44 -11.01
C CYS A 55 10.55 5.94 -11.32
N HIS A 56 10.95 5.56 -12.54
CA HIS A 56 11.04 4.16 -12.97
C HIS A 56 12.31 3.46 -12.46
N ALA A 57 13.30 4.23 -11.98
CA ALA A 57 14.50 3.71 -11.32
C ALA A 57 14.31 3.42 -9.82
N GLY A 58 13.17 3.81 -9.23
CA GLY A 58 12.82 3.47 -7.85
C GLY A 58 13.02 4.57 -6.80
N CYS A 59 13.35 5.82 -7.18
CA CYS A 59 13.42 6.94 -6.24
C CYS A 59 12.07 7.23 -5.59
N GLU A 60 12.10 7.60 -4.30
CA GLU A 60 10.90 7.98 -3.57
C GLU A 60 10.50 9.43 -3.90
N PHE A 61 9.21 9.73 -3.77
CA PHE A 61 8.64 11.06 -4.02
C PHE A 61 9.33 12.15 -3.18
N GLY A 62 9.61 11.85 -1.91
CA GLY A 62 10.28 12.78 -1.00
C GLY A 62 11.69 13.15 -1.47
N ASP A 63 12.46 12.18 -1.97
CA ASP A 63 13.82 12.42 -2.47
C ASP A 63 13.80 13.30 -3.72
N ILE A 64 12.82 13.09 -4.61
CA ILE A 64 12.64 13.89 -5.82
C ILE A 64 12.29 15.33 -5.45
N MET A 65 11.35 15.54 -4.53
CA MET A 65 10.96 16.89 -4.07
C MET A 65 12.12 17.60 -3.36
N HIS A 66 12.82 16.90 -2.47
CA HIS A 66 13.98 17.42 -1.77
C HIS A 66 15.11 17.82 -2.75
N ALA A 67 15.41 16.98 -3.74
CA ALA A 67 16.42 17.29 -4.75
C ALA A 67 16.03 18.50 -5.63
N LEU A 68 14.73 18.81 -5.75
CA LEU A 68 14.21 20.02 -6.39
C LEU A 68 14.09 21.22 -5.44
N GLY A 69 14.40 21.07 -4.14
CA GLY A 69 14.24 22.11 -3.14
C GLY A 69 12.77 22.50 -2.92
N LEU A 70 11.85 21.55 -3.07
CA LEU A 70 10.42 21.72 -2.82
C LEU A 70 10.07 21.04 -1.49
N GLU A 71 9.27 21.72 -0.66
CA GLU A 71 8.76 21.11 0.57
C GLU A 71 7.55 20.23 0.26
N GLN A 72 7.37 19.12 0.98
CA GLN A 72 6.21 18.23 0.77
C GLN A 72 4.87 18.94 0.97
N THR A 73 4.84 19.97 1.82
CA THR A 73 3.70 20.87 2.07
C THR A 73 3.24 21.63 0.82
N ASP A 74 4.12 21.83 -0.16
CA ASP A 74 3.77 22.45 -1.44
C ASP A 74 2.98 21.50 -2.38
N ALA A 75 2.91 20.20 -2.06
CA ALA A 75 2.24 19.17 -2.86
C ALA A 75 0.91 18.65 -2.27
N PHE A 76 0.56 19.04 -1.04
CA PHE A 76 -0.67 18.57 -0.38
C PHE A 76 -1.70 19.69 -0.22
N ILE A 77 -2.76 19.65 -1.04
CA ILE A 77 -4.06 20.16 -0.58
C ILE A 77 -4.65 19.08 0.33
N GLU A 78 -4.86 19.44 1.60
CA GLU A 78 -5.53 18.61 2.60
C GLU A 78 -6.90 18.14 2.09
N ASN A 79 -7.14 16.83 2.17
CA ASN A 79 -8.38 16.33 2.73
C ASN A 79 -8.19 14.90 3.25
N LEU A 80 -8.69 14.73 4.48
CA LEU A 80 -8.89 13.48 5.20
C LEU A 80 -9.82 12.59 4.38
N ASN A 81 -9.28 11.78 3.47
CA ASN A 81 -9.89 10.56 2.93
C ASN A 81 -8.87 9.86 2.03
N GLY A 82 -8.28 8.78 2.54
CA GLY A 82 -7.56 7.79 1.74
C GLY A 82 -6.19 8.21 1.19
N ASN A 83 -5.14 7.52 1.63
CA ASN A 83 -3.88 7.33 0.89
C ASN A 83 -2.94 8.55 0.73
N ALA A 84 -2.64 9.27 1.81
CA ALA A 84 -1.46 10.14 1.88
C ALA A 84 -0.28 9.39 2.52
N HIS A 85 0.65 8.91 1.70
CA HIS A 85 2.00 8.52 2.11
C HIS A 85 2.79 9.78 2.49
N HIS A 86 2.64 10.22 3.73
CA HIS A 86 3.54 11.17 4.37
C HIS A 86 4.83 10.44 4.74
N ASN A 87 5.76 10.34 3.79
CA ASN A 87 7.16 10.03 4.08
C ASN A 87 7.96 11.33 4.10
N SER A 88 7.68 12.20 5.06
CA SER A 88 8.70 13.13 5.53
C SER A 88 9.65 12.33 6.44
N THR A 89 10.71 11.78 5.87
CA THR A 89 11.87 11.38 6.67
C THR A 89 13.13 11.83 5.95
N VAL A 90 13.60 12.99 6.38
CA VAL A 90 15.01 13.37 6.48
C VAL A 90 15.87 12.11 6.61
N ASN A 91 16.85 11.97 5.73
CA ASN A 91 17.80 10.86 5.71
C ASN A 91 18.67 10.86 6.98
N ILE A 92 18.14 10.29 8.06
CA ILE A 92 18.92 9.77 9.17
C ILE A 92 18.88 8.25 8.99
N LYS A 93 20.04 7.63 8.81
CA LYS A 93 20.23 6.18 8.86
C LYS A 93 19.71 5.62 10.18
N ASN A 94 18.41 5.34 10.25
CA ASN A 94 17.76 4.56 11.28
C ASN A 94 16.54 3.92 10.63
N LYS A 95 16.76 2.71 10.09
CA LYS A 95 15.69 1.83 9.61
C LYS A 95 14.83 1.47 10.83
N THR A 96 13.83 2.28 11.16
CA THR A 96 12.84 1.92 12.17
C THR A 96 12.19 0.62 11.69
N LYS A 97 12.60 -0.50 12.29
CA LYS A 97 12.08 -1.82 11.93
C LYS A 97 10.56 -1.74 12.01
N ARG A 98 9.88 -1.99 10.89
CA ARG A 98 8.42 -2.09 10.84
C ARG A 98 7.96 -3.03 11.95
N LYS A 99 7.10 -2.56 12.85
CA LYS A 99 6.63 -3.34 14.01
C LYS A 99 5.49 -4.23 13.58
N LYS A 100 5.41 -5.46 14.08
CA LYS A 100 4.21 -6.28 13.95
C LYS A 100 3.09 -5.64 14.78
N VAL A 101 1.92 -5.45 14.19
CA VAL A 101 0.75 -4.84 14.86
C VAL A 101 -0.47 -5.77 14.91
N ALA A 102 -0.49 -6.83 14.09
CA ALA A 102 -1.45 -7.92 14.22
C ALA A 102 -0.85 -9.20 13.60
N GLU A 103 -1.29 -10.36 14.08
CA GLU A 103 -1.03 -11.66 13.47
C GLU A 103 -2.37 -12.39 13.30
N TYR A 104 -2.71 -12.77 12.07
CA TYR A 104 -3.90 -13.55 11.76
C TYR A 104 -3.49 -15.00 11.51
N ILE A 105 -4.02 -15.91 12.32
CA ILE A 105 -3.67 -17.33 12.29
C ILE A 105 -4.62 -18.07 11.35
N TYR A 106 -4.07 -18.57 10.25
CA TYR A 106 -4.81 -19.41 9.31
C TYR A 106 -4.75 -20.86 9.77
N ARG A 107 -5.92 -21.44 9.97
CA ARG A 107 -6.11 -22.81 10.45
C ARG A 107 -6.76 -23.67 9.38
N ASP A 108 -6.45 -24.96 9.37
CA ASP A 108 -7.19 -25.95 8.59
C ASP A 108 -8.58 -26.25 9.18
N GLU A 109 -9.33 -27.14 8.56
CA GLU A 109 -10.66 -27.57 9.00
C GLU A 109 -10.71 -28.14 10.43
N HIS A 110 -9.57 -28.61 10.96
CA HIS A 110 -9.44 -29.15 12.30
C HIS A 110 -8.98 -28.11 13.33
N GLY A 111 -8.78 -26.86 12.91
CA GLY A 111 -8.30 -25.79 13.79
C GLY A 111 -6.77 -25.78 13.99
N ILE A 112 -6.02 -26.59 13.25
CA ILE A 112 -4.56 -26.65 13.37
C ILE A 112 -3.94 -25.49 12.59
N GLU A 113 -2.99 -24.77 13.20
CA GLU A 113 -2.29 -23.65 12.56
C GLU A 113 -1.47 -24.12 11.36
N GLN A 114 -1.78 -23.55 10.19
CA GLN A 114 -1.08 -23.83 8.94
C GLN A 114 -0.19 -22.66 8.50
N ALA A 115 -0.57 -21.42 8.83
CA ALA A 115 0.20 -20.23 8.52
C ALA A 115 -0.22 -19.03 9.39
N ARG A 116 0.61 -17.99 9.39
CA ARG A 116 0.30 -16.68 9.98
C ARG A 116 0.46 -15.58 8.96
N LYS A 117 -0.54 -14.70 8.87
CA LYS A 117 -0.45 -13.44 8.12
C LYS A 117 -0.18 -12.32 9.10
N VAL A 118 1.01 -11.75 9.01
CA VAL A 118 1.50 -10.67 9.88
C VAL A 118 1.17 -9.34 9.23
N ARG A 119 0.47 -8.46 9.96
CA ARG A 119 0.30 -7.05 9.60
C ARG A 119 1.36 -6.21 10.31
N PHE A 120 2.00 -5.33 9.57
CA PHE A 120 2.99 -4.40 10.10
C PHE A 120 2.41 -2.99 10.28
N SER A 121 3.13 -2.17 11.05
CA SER A 121 2.75 -0.77 11.35
C SER A 121 2.64 0.11 10.10
N ASP A 122 3.34 -0.23 9.04
CA ASP A 122 3.27 0.42 7.71
C ASP A 122 2.10 -0.08 6.85
N LYS A 123 1.18 -0.86 7.43
CA LYS A 123 0.04 -1.52 6.76
C LYS A 123 0.43 -2.58 5.73
N SER A 124 1.71 -2.94 5.63
CA SER A 124 2.14 -4.08 4.81
C SER A 124 1.78 -5.40 5.50
N PHE A 125 1.63 -6.44 4.68
CA PHE A 125 1.38 -7.80 5.15
C PHE A 125 2.54 -8.71 4.75
N SER A 126 2.83 -9.72 5.56
CA SER A 126 3.75 -10.80 5.18
C SER A 126 3.30 -12.12 5.79
N TRP A 127 3.52 -13.21 5.07
CA TRP A 127 3.15 -14.55 5.52
C TRP A 127 4.31 -15.23 6.25
N ILE A 128 4.00 -16.05 7.25
CA ILE A 128 4.91 -17.00 7.87
C ILE A 128 4.27 -18.38 7.77
N ARG A 129 4.98 -19.34 7.20
CA ARG A 129 4.57 -20.74 7.12
C ARG A 129 5.76 -21.65 7.44
N ASN A 130 5.55 -22.64 8.31
CA ASN A 130 6.61 -23.56 8.77
C ASN A 130 7.88 -22.83 9.27
N GLY A 131 7.68 -21.73 10.00
CA GLY A 131 8.77 -20.89 10.53
C GLY A 131 9.51 -20.05 9.48
N LYS A 132 9.14 -20.12 8.21
CA LYS A 132 9.76 -19.38 7.10
C LYS A 132 8.84 -18.27 6.59
N TRP A 133 9.42 -17.17 6.14
CA TRP A 133 8.66 -16.10 5.49
C TRP A 133 8.16 -16.54 4.11
N GLY A 134 6.92 -16.18 3.78
CA GLY A 134 6.25 -16.58 2.55
C GLY A 134 5.27 -17.74 2.73
N LEU A 135 4.61 -18.10 1.62
CA LEU A 135 3.59 -19.14 1.57
C LEU A 135 4.12 -20.51 1.11
N ASN A 136 5.30 -20.56 0.48
CA ASN A 136 5.90 -21.79 -0.08
C ASN A 136 4.88 -22.59 -0.92
N ASP A 137 4.34 -21.96 -1.97
CA ASP A 137 3.33 -22.50 -2.91
C ASP A 137 1.98 -22.90 -2.31
N TRP A 138 1.78 -22.65 -1.02
CA TRP A 138 0.51 -22.87 -0.35
C TRP A 138 -0.52 -21.82 -0.73
N LYS A 139 -1.75 -22.28 -0.93
CA LYS A 139 -2.91 -21.42 -1.11
C LYS A 139 -3.67 -21.37 0.21
N PRO A 140 -3.71 -20.21 0.89
CA PRO A 140 -4.46 -20.09 2.13
C PRO A 140 -5.96 -20.34 1.90
N PRO A 141 -6.64 -21.01 2.84
CA PRO A 141 -8.10 -21.10 2.85
C PRO A 141 -8.73 -19.77 3.26
N LEU A 142 -10.04 -19.76 3.47
CA LEU A 142 -10.71 -18.68 4.19
C LEU A 142 -10.12 -18.51 5.59
N TYR A 143 -9.97 -17.27 6.02
CA TYR A 143 -9.74 -16.97 7.42
C TYR A 143 -10.96 -17.44 8.23
N ASN A 144 -10.71 -18.01 9.41
CA ASN A 144 -11.71 -18.67 10.25
C ASN A 144 -12.40 -19.92 9.63
N LEU A 145 -11.80 -20.56 8.61
CA LEU A 145 -12.33 -21.79 8.00
C LEU A 145 -12.79 -22.84 9.03
N HIS A 146 -11.95 -23.13 10.04
CA HIS A 146 -12.27 -24.09 11.11
C HIS A 146 -13.62 -23.86 11.81
N LEU A 147 -14.09 -22.61 11.91
CA LEU A 147 -15.38 -22.31 12.54
C LEU A 147 -16.55 -22.82 11.69
N LEU A 148 -16.43 -22.80 10.35
CA LEU A 148 -17.43 -23.36 9.44
C LEU A 148 -17.58 -24.89 9.61
N TYR A 149 -16.52 -25.57 10.03
CA TYR A 149 -16.55 -27.01 10.28
C TYR A 149 -17.10 -27.36 11.67
N GLN A 150 -17.06 -26.41 12.60
CA GLN A 150 -17.61 -26.56 13.96
C GLN A 150 -19.11 -26.24 14.01
N ASP A 151 -19.57 -25.32 13.16
CA ASP A 151 -20.97 -24.91 13.07
C ASP A 151 -21.38 -24.76 11.61
N LYS A 152 -22.19 -25.72 11.13
CA LYS A 152 -22.66 -25.79 9.74
C LYS A 152 -24.05 -25.18 9.54
N ASP A 153 -24.76 -24.89 10.63
CA ASP A 153 -26.16 -24.48 10.60
C ASP A 153 -26.32 -22.97 10.79
N SER A 154 -25.33 -22.30 11.41
CA SER A 154 -25.34 -20.86 11.60
C SER A 154 -25.14 -20.08 10.29
N PRO A 155 -25.82 -18.92 10.11
CA PRO A 155 -25.54 -17.99 9.03
C PRO A 155 -24.07 -17.53 9.04
N VAL A 156 -23.42 -17.61 7.88
CA VAL A 156 -22.02 -17.19 7.69
C VAL A 156 -21.98 -15.76 7.18
N LEU A 157 -21.28 -14.88 7.89
CA LEU A 157 -20.94 -13.54 7.42
C LEU A 157 -19.59 -13.56 6.69
N MET A 158 -19.61 -13.26 5.39
CA MET A 158 -18.39 -13.09 4.61
C MET A 158 -18.00 -11.61 4.57
N VAL A 159 -16.79 -11.29 5.03
CA VAL A 159 -16.24 -9.94 5.05
C VAL A 159 -14.93 -9.85 4.29
N GLU A 160 -14.50 -8.64 3.96
CA GLU A 160 -13.32 -8.42 3.12
C GLU A 160 -12.01 -8.84 3.81
N GLY A 161 -11.86 -8.55 5.10
CA GLY A 161 -10.59 -8.67 5.81
C GLY A 161 -10.68 -9.34 7.18
N GLU A 162 -9.54 -9.84 7.64
CA GLU A 162 -9.42 -10.64 8.86
C GLU A 162 -9.80 -9.83 10.11
N LYS A 163 -9.50 -8.51 10.12
CA LYS A 163 -9.85 -7.62 11.23
C LYS A 163 -11.37 -7.50 11.44
N ASP A 164 -12.13 -7.45 10.35
CA ASP A 164 -13.59 -7.34 10.42
C ASP A 164 -14.18 -8.70 10.82
N ALA A 165 -13.59 -9.80 10.32
CA ALA A 165 -13.95 -11.15 10.72
C ALA A 165 -13.74 -11.35 12.23
N ASP A 166 -12.58 -10.96 12.77
CA ASP A 166 -12.29 -10.98 14.20
C ASP A 166 -13.25 -10.12 15.03
N THR A 167 -13.70 -8.99 14.47
CA THR A 167 -14.66 -8.12 15.14
C THR A 167 -16.02 -8.80 15.25
N LEU A 168 -16.53 -9.36 14.15
CA LEU A 168 -17.81 -10.06 14.12
C LEU A 168 -17.79 -11.36 14.94
N THR A 169 -16.70 -12.13 14.88
CA THR A 169 -16.53 -13.33 15.70
C THR A 169 -16.54 -13.01 17.19
N ARG A 170 -15.92 -11.91 17.61
CA ARG A 170 -15.98 -11.45 19.00
C ARG A 170 -17.39 -11.03 19.44
N LEU A 171 -18.22 -10.59 18.49
CA LEU A 171 -19.63 -10.26 18.72
C LEU A 171 -20.54 -11.51 18.69
N GLY A 172 -19.98 -12.70 18.47
CA GLY A 172 -20.73 -13.96 18.47
C GLY A 172 -21.23 -14.42 17.09
N PHE A 173 -20.81 -13.76 16.02
CA PHE A 173 -21.18 -14.17 14.66
C PHE A 173 -20.14 -15.11 14.04
N LEU A 174 -20.61 -16.10 13.28
CA LEU A 174 -19.76 -16.91 12.41
C LEU A 174 -19.31 -16.05 11.22
N ALA A 175 -18.06 -15.60 11.23
CA ALA A 175 -17.52 -14.67 10.23
C ALA A 175 -16.19 -15.14 9.64
N VAL A 176 -16.07 -15.03 8.31
CA VAL A 176 -14.92 -15.47 7.51
C VAL A 176 -14.47 -14.39 6.53
N SER A 177 -13.21 -14.44 6.10
CA SER A 177 -12.69 -13.53 5.06
C SER A 177 -11.78 -14.25 4.06
N PRO A 178 -11.72 -13.79 2.79
CA PRO A 178 -10.74 -14.30 1.84
C PRO A 178 -9.32 -13.86 2.24
N PRO A 179 -8.28 -14.61 1.86
CA PRO A 179 -6.92 -14.31 2.28
C PRO A 179 -6.27 -13.08 1.63
N ASN A 180 -6.88 -12.52 0.57
CA ASN A 180 -6.28 -11.45 -0.25
C ASN A 180 -7.14 -10.18 -0.43
N GLY A 181 -8.10 -9.89 0.45
CA GLY A 181 -8.93 -8.67 0.37
C GLY A 181 -9.69 -8.53 -0.96
N ALA A 182 -10.11 -7.31 -1.32
CA ALA A 182 -10.98 -6.98 -2.48
C ALA A 182 -10.49 -7.41 -3.89
N SER A 183 -9.38 -8.13 -4.01
CA SER A 183 -8.94 -8.76 -5.26
C SER A 183 -9.15 -10.27 -5.18
N ILE A 184 -10.40 -10.73 -5.36
CA ILE A 184 -10.78 -11.98 -6.07
C ILE A 184 -12.31 -12.14 -6.00
N ASN A 185 -12.93 -12.19 -7.18
CA ASN A 185 -14.28 -12.68 -7.39
C ASN A 185 -14.33 -14.19 -7.10
N GLN A 186 -15.35 -14.59 -6.33
CA GLN A 186 -15.84 -15.96 -6.12
C GLN A 186 -14.94 -16.89 -5.31
N VAL A 187 -15.28 -17.04 -4.03
CA VAL A 187 -15.18 -18.34 -3.36
C VAL A 187 -16.59 -18.93 -3.37
N LEU A 188 -16.83 -19.89 -4.26
CA LEU A 188 -18.03 -20.74 -4.21
C LEU A 188 -17.87 -21.65 -2.99
N ILE A 189 -18.64 -21.38 -1.94
CA ILE A 189 -18.92 -22.37 -0.91
C ILE A 189 -20.00 -23.28 -1.51
N LYS A 190 -19.64 -24.52 -1.84
CA LYS A 190 -20.60 -25.60 -2.13
C LYS A 190 -21.01 -26.27 -0.84
#